data_AF-A0A925Y1C9-F1
#
_entry.id   AF-A0A925Y1C9-F1
#
_cell.length_a   1.000
_cell.length_b   1.000
_cell.length_c   1.000
_cell.angle_alpha   90.00
_cell.angle_beta   90.00
_cell.angle_gamma   90.00
#
_symmetry.space_group_name_H-M   'P 1'
#
loop_
_entity.id
_entity.type
_entity.pdbx_description
1 polymer ?
#
loop_
_entity_poly.entity_id
_entity_poly.type
_entity_poly.pdbx_seq_one_letter_code
_entity_poly.pdbx_strand_id
1 'polypeptide(L)'
;MREEPRLIDLYRQYALLHHVLCEEFEGQHALDRPIPQSRRFSPFILIGLAAAAALALLVVVNMRSSAIHSLDSAPYSTAVFSEDAVWSIQGEQHSSGQSARISQGSIIRLQEGQARLTLKSNAVAVIDGSTELEYVTDEFLRLGHGRGRFRVEEPGVKLTVATSTLTAVDLGTEFGVESHPGKPDEVDVFEGSVDLWLVSSNTHQIIKEGNAVRVMAGNTLEQIPVSMPPFPHAAPKFIEILKDRFDKPSPTSVYLNNRKPLHGNGAWLLTYGKPSMTGTRLEGENFAAHFKLPERSPTQDSPILLATMETLKPLHGEFHTEGWAGMSFYLEGKEVLFFGDGYGSARTWSIDVKQHLPIVLPSSPVIGARTVTLSYNRNTGAASLHEGALPLGPAFVSGELPKGMEFDEIRIGASAGASLALHSLTVRIGESGE
;
A
#
# COMPACT_ATOMS: atom_id res chain seq x y z
N MET A 1 5.09 -48.37 16.16
CA MET A 1 6.16 -48.12 15.15
C MET A 1 7.50 -48.81 15.46
N ARG A 2 7.58 -49.80 16.36
CA ARG A 2 8.85 -50.49 16.72
C ARG A 2 8.80 -52.02 16.66
N GLU A 3 7.72 -52.60 16.14
CA GLU A 3 7.52 -54.06 16.14
C GLU A 3 7.15 -54.62 14.76
N GLU A 4 7.38 -53.86 13.69
CA GLU A 4 7.22 -54.38 12.33
C GLU A 4 8.58 -54.88 11.78
N PRO A 5 8.73 -56.20 11.54
CA PRO A 5 9.99 -56.80 11.11
C PRO A 5 10.53 -56.19 9.80
N ARG A 6 9.62 -55.85 8.87
CA ARG A 6 9.99 -55.21 7.58
C ARG A 6 10.61 -53.83 7.76
N LEU A 7 10.18 -53.06 8.75
CA LEU A 7 10.70 -51.73 9.01
C LEU A 7 12.11 -51.79 9.63
N ILE A 8 12.35 -52.79 10.46
CA ILE A 8 13.67 -53.08 11.05
C ILE A 8 14.67 -53.50 9.97
N ASP A 9 14.27 -54.37 9.05
CA ASP A 9 15.11 -54.78 7.92
C ASP A 9 15.42 -53.61 6.98
N LEU A 10 14.44 -52.76 6.69
CA LEU A 10 14.63 -51.57 5.86
C LEU A 10 15.61 -50.57 6.51
N TYR A 11 15.47 -50.34 7.82
CA TYR A 11 16.36 -49.47 8.57
C TYR A 11 17.79 -50.03 8.64
N ARG A 12 17.93 -51.36 8.78
CA ARG A 12 19.22 -52.04 8.77
C ARG A 12 19.92 -51.95 7.42
N GLN A 13 19.17 -52.10 6.32
CA GLN A 13 19.70 -51.90 4.96
C GLN A 13 20.12 -50.45 4.71
N TYR A 14 19.32 -49.48 5.17
CA TYR A 14 19.66 -48.06 5.05
C TYR A 14 20.92 -47.70 5.85
N ALA A 15 21.05 -48.20 7.09
CA ALA A 15 22.23 -47.96 7.92
C ALA A 15 23.51 -48.60 7.34
N LEU A 16 23.40 -49.80 6.76
CA LEU A 16 24.51 -50.46 6.06
C LEU A 16 24.93 -49.68 4.81
N LEU A 17 23.97 -49.21 4.00
CA LEU A 17 24.26 -48.41 2.81
C LEU A 17 24.94 -47.09 3.19
N HIS A 18 24.47 -46.44 4.26
CA HIS A 18 25.06 -45.20 4.75
C HIS A 18 26.50 -45.41 5.27
N HIS A 19 26.75 -46.52 5.96
CA HIS A 19 28.09 -46.87 6.43
C HIS A 19 29.06 -47.18 5.28
N VAL A 20 28.62 -47.94 4.28
CA VAL A 20 29.44 -48.26 3.08
C VAL A 20 29.76 -47.01 2.28
N LEU A 21 28.80 -46.10 2.10
CA LEU A 21 29.04 -44.82 1.42
C LEU A 21 30.02 -43.92 2.17
N CYS A 22 29.97 -43.89 3.51
CA CYS A 22 30.95 -43.16 4.31
C CYS A 22 32.36 -43.77 4.20
N GLU A 23 32.49 -45.10 4.28
CA GLU A 23 33.80 -45.76 4.14
C GLU A 23 34.41 -45.56 2.74
N GLU A 24 33.59 -45.68 1.69
CA GLU A 24 34.05 -45.63 0.30
C GLU A 24 34.40 -44.21 -0.16
N PHE A 25 33.78 -43.18 0.44
CA PHE A 25 34.04 -41.77 0.08
C PHE A 25 34.92 -40.98 1.06
N GLU A 26 35.10 -41.42 2.31
CA GLU A 26 36.04 -40.76 3.24
C GLU A 26 37.45 -41.36 3.22
N GLY A 27 37.65 -42.53 2.61
CA GLY A 27 38.91 -43.28 2.64
C GLY A 27 39.90 -43.09 1.48
N GLN A 28 39.57 -42.35 0.43
CA GLN A 28 40.43 -42.30 -0.78
C GLN A 28 40.68 -40.88 -1.30
N HIS A 29 41.43 -40.07 -0.53
CA HIS A 29 42.37 -39.07 -1.09
C HIS A 29 43.46 -38.63 -0.08
N ALA A 30 43.96 -39.57 0.71
CA ALA A 30 45.23 -39.41 1.40
C ALA A 30 45.94 -40.76 1.39
N LEU A 31 47.10 -40.82 0.72
CA LEU A 31 48.16 -41.84 0.71
C LEU A 31 48.54 -42.21 -0.74
N ASP A 32 49.31 -41.33 -1.37
CA ASP A 32 50.48 -41.69 -2.18
C ASP A 32 51.09 -40.43 -2.80
N ARG A 33 51.73 -39.63 -1.93
CA ARG A 33 52.78 -38.70 -2.37
C ARG A 33 54.04 -38.95 -1.54
N PRO A 34 55.20 -39.12 -2.19
CA PRO A 34 56.45 -39.45 -1.50
C PRO A 34 56.85 -38.33 -0.54
N ILE A 35 57.26 -38.72 0.67
CA ILE A 35 57.78 -37.84 1.72
C ILE A 35 59.07 -37.17 1.20
N PRO A 36 59.12 -35.84 1.02
CA PRO A 36 60.37 -35.16 0.73
C PRO A 36 61.22 -35.12 2.00
N GLN A 37 62.49 -35.51 1.87
CA GLN A 37 63.52 -35.31 2.90
C GLN A 37 63.50 -33.85 3.38
N SER A 38 63.49 -33.65 4.69
CA SER A 38 63.46 -32.33 5.31
C SER A 38 64.76 -31.56 5.01
N ARG A 39 64.72 -30.69 3.99
CA ARG A 39 65.65 -29.57 3.92
C ARG A 39 65.27 -28.59 5.04
N ARG A 40 66.19 -28.35 5.96
CA ARG A 40 66.09 -27.27 6.95
C ARG A 40 65.90 -25.94 6.21
N PHE A 41 64.69 -25.41 6.22
CA PHE A 41 64.44 -24.04 5.76
C PHE A 41 64.93 -23.07 6.82
N SER A 42 65.70 -22.08 6.38
CA SER A 42 66.22 -21.01 7.22
C SER A 42 65.06 -20.22 7.86
N PRO A 43 65.13 -19.83 9.15
CA PRO A 43 64.04 -19.13 9.84
C PRO A 43 63.67 -17.79 9.18
N PHE A 44 64.53 -17.23 8.33
CA PHE A 44 64.27 -16.01 7.57
C PHE A 44 63.18 -16.16 6.49
N ILE A 45 62.92 -17.37 5.97
CA ILE A 45 61.90 -17.61 4.93
C ILE A 45 60.49 -17.63 5.54
N LEU A 46 60.34 -18.16 6.76
CA LEU A 46 59.07 -18.18 7.49
C LEU A 46 58.65 -16.77 7.94
N ILE A 47 59.61 -15.92 8.32
CA ILE A 47 59.35 -14.52 8.70
C ILE A 47 58.90 -13.70 7.48
N GLY A 48 59.51 -13.93 6.30
CA GLY A 48 59.11 -13.26 5.05
C GLY A 48 57.69 -13.61 4.60
N LEU A 49 57.27 -14.87 4.74
CA LEU A 49 55.92 -15.31 4.39
C LEU A 49 54.86 -14.76 5.36
N ALA A 50 55.18 -14.68 6.66
CA ALA A 50 54.31 -14.07 7.66
C ALA A 50 54.15 -12.56 7.44
N ALA A 51 55.22 -11.86 7.06
CA ALA A 51 55.18 -10.43 6.72
C ALA A 51 54.35 -10.17 5.45
N ALA A 52 54.49 -11.00 4.42
CA ALA A 52 53.69 -10.90 3.20
C ALA A 52 52.21 -11.20 3.44
N ALA A 53 51.90 -12.20 4.29
CA ALA A 53 50.53 -12.50 4.70
C ALA A 53 49.93 -11.34 5.52
N ALA A 54 50.68 -10.76 6.45
CA ALA A 54 50.25 -9.60 7.23
C ALA A 54 50.01 -8.37 6.34
N LEU A 55 50.88 -8.13 5.34
CA LEU A 55 50.72 -7.04 4.39
C LEU A 55 49.50 -7.27 3.48
N ALA A 56 49.29 -8.49 3.00
CA ALA A 56 48.11 -8.86 2.21
C ALA A 56 46.83 -8.73 3.03
N LEU A 57 46.85 -9.11 4.32
CA LEU A 57 45.71 -8.95 5.22
C LEU A 57 45.44 -7.46 5.50
N LEU A 58 46.49 -6.65 5.65
CA LEU A 58 46.37 -5.21 5.82
C LEU A 58 45.83 -4.53 4.55
N VAL A 59 46.22 -4.99 3.36
CA VAL A 59 45.66 -4.55 2.07
C VAL A 59 44.20 -4.98 1.94
N VAL A 60 43.84 -6.23 2.29
CA VAL A 60 42.44 -6.69 2.28
C VAL A 60 41.59 -5.94 3.29
N VAL A 61 42.12 -5.65 4.48
CA VAL A 61 41.45 -4.85 5.51
C VAL A 61 41.30 -3.39 5.06
N ASN A 62 42.31 -2.80 4.41
CA ASN A 62 42.22 -1.44 3.86
C ASN A 62 41.32 -1.36 2.62
N MET A 63 41.30 -2.38 1.76
CA MET A 63 40.35 -2.49 0.65
C MET A 63 38.92 -2.70 1.16
N ARG A 64 38.74 -3.46 2.25
CA ARG A 64 37.44 -3.61 2.91
C ARG A 64 37.02 -2.35 3.65
N SER A 65 37.92 -1.62 4.32
CA SER A 65 37.55 -0.35 4.96
C SER A 65 37.19 0.72 3.92
N SER A 66 37.90 0.76 2.78
CA SER A 66 37.57 1.66 1.66
C SER A 66 36.23 1.29 0.99
N ALA A 67 35.92 0.00 0.89
CA ALA A 67 34.63 -0.49 0.38
C ALA A 67 33.47 -0.32 1.40
N ILE A 68 33.75 -0.37 2.70
CA ILE A 68 32.77 -0.19 3.78
C ILE A 68 32.45 1.30 3.99
N HIS A 69 33.38 2.22 3.72
CA HIS A 69 33.14 3.67 3.72
C HIS A 69 32.41 4.19 2.45
N SER A 70 32.04 3.31 1.51
CA SER A 70 31.22 3.65 0.33
C SER A 70 29.79 3.10 0.40
N LEU A 71 29.35 2.63 1.57
CA LEU A 71 27.94 2.30 1.85
C LEU A 71 27.30 3.44 2.67
N ASP A 72 27.50 4.69 2.24
CA ASP A 72 26.49 5.70 2.54
C ASP A 72 25.25 5.28 1.76
N SER A 73 24.26 4.71 2.49
CA SER A 73 22.93 4.49 1.96
C SER A 73 22.51 5.78 1.26
N ALA A 74 22.21 5.70 -0.04
CA ALA A 74 21.66 6.84 -0.77
C ALA A 74 20.55 7.51 0.09
N PRO A 75 20.50 8.85 0.15
CA PRO A 75 19.54 9.53 1.00
C PRO A 75 18.13 9.08 0.63
N TYR A 76 17.39 8.62 1.63
CA TYR A 76 16.02 8.14 1.50
C TYR A 76 15.09 8.97 2.38
N SER A 77 13.90 9.25 1.86
CA SER A 77 12.78 9.79 2.63
C SER A 77 11.83 8.67 3.03
N THR A 78 11.02 8.91 4.06
CA THR A 78 9.95 7.98 4.47
C THR A 78 8.60 8.60 4.12
N ALA A 79 7.82 7.94 3.28
CA ALA A 79 6.43 8.30 3.01
C ALA A 79 5.49 7.42 3.83
N VAL A 80 4.44 8.02 4.38
CA VAL A 80 3.30 7.35 5.03
C VAL A 80 2.02 7.81 4.34
N PHE A 81 1.24 6.86 3.84
CA PHE A 81 0.02 7.07 3.06
C PHE A 81 -1.24 6.82 3.91
N SER A 82 -2.30 7.58 3.67
CA SER A 82 -3.62 7.33 4.26
C SER A 82 -4.19 5.98 3.80
N GLU A 83 -5.22 5.46 4.50
CA GLU A 83 -5.80 4.16 4.14
C GLU A 83 -6.48 4.16 2.76
N ASP A 84 -6.99 5.30 2.31
CA ASP A 84 -7.61 5.50 0.99
C ASP A 84 -6.63 5.89 -0.11
N ALA A 85 -5.34 5.97 0.20
CA ALA A 85 -4.37 6.48 -0.76
C ALA A 85 -4.22 5.58 -1.99
N VAL A 86 -4.32 6.18 -3.18
CA VAL A 86 -4.04 5.52 -4.46
C VAL A 86 -2.80 6.17 -5.04
N TRP A 87 -1.68 5.43 -5.12
CA TRP A 87 -0.40 6.01 -5.47
C TRP A 87 0.44 5.14 -6.41
N SER A 88 1.41 5.80 -7.06
CA SER A 88 2.50 5.15 -7.77
C SER A 88 3.79 5.93 -7.54
N ILE A 89 4.93 5.23 -7.48
CA ILE A 89 6.25 5.86 -7.33
C ILE A 89 7.11 5.45 -8.52
N GLN A 90 7.65 6.44 -9.20
CA GLN A 90 8.67 6.26 -10.24
C GLN A 90 10.04 6.52 -9.62
N GLY A 91 10.83 5.46 -9.46
CA GLY A 91 12.15 5.52 -8.82
C GLY A 91 12.42 4.27 -7.98
N GLU A 92 13.56 4.23 -7.30
CA GLU A 92 13.87 3.17 -6.36
C GLU A 92 13.07 3.37 -5.07
N GLN A 93 12.32 2.34 -4.69
CA GLN A 93 11.50 2.37 -3.48
C GLN A 93 11.35 0.99 -2.84
N HIS A 94 11.06 1.01 -1.54
CA HIS A 94 10.64 -0.17 -0.78
C HIS A 94 9.38 0.15 0.01
N SER A 95 8.25 -0.37 -0.44
CA SER A 95 6.93 -0.17 0.19
C SER A 95 6.48 -1.39 1.00
N SER A 96 5.85 -1.14 2.14
CA SER A 96 5.18 -2.14 2.97
C SER A 96 3.94 -1.51 3.60
N GLY A 97 2.75 -1.97 3.18
CA GLY A 97 1.48 -1.36 3.58
C GLY A 97 1.47 0.14 3.27
N GLN A 98 1.09 0.94 4.25
CA GLN A 98 1.00 2.40 4.16
C GLN A 98 2.35 3.12 4.15
N SER A 99 3.47 2.43 4.29
CA SER A 99 4.78 3.09 4.39
C SER A 99 5.66 2.74 3.19
N ALA A 100 6.40 3.73 2.69
CA ALA A 100 7.42 3.52 1.67
C ALA A 100 8.71 4.26 2.02
N ARG A 101 9.86 3.59 1.81
CA ARG A 101 11.16 4.25 1.71
C ARG A 101 11.41 4.62 0.26
N ILE A 102 11.77 5.87 0.03
CA ILE A 102 11.84 6.45 -1.31
C ILE A 102 13.23 7.05 -1.49
N SER A 103 13.96 6.62 -2.52
CA SER A 103 15.28 7.15 -2.85
C SER A 103 15.17 8.55 -3.48
N GLN A 104 16.20 9.36 -3.29
CA GLN A 104 16.36 10.64 -3.97
C GLN A 104 16.18 10.52 -5.50
N GLY A 105 15.51 11.50 -6.11
CA GLY A 105 15.15 11.54 -7.54
C GLY A 105 13.84 10.83 -7.88
N SER A 106 13.17 10.21 -6.90
CA SER A 106 11.89 9.54 -7.13
C SER A 106 10.73 10.51 -7.22
N ILE A 107 9.75 10.18 -8.06
CA ILE A 107 8.51 10.93 -8.26
C ILE A 107 7.35 10.16 -7.67
N ILE A 108 6.66 10.77 -6.70
CA ILE A 108 5.43 10.28 -6.09
C ILE A 108 4.25 10.85 -6.87
N ARG A 109 3.39 9.99 -7.41
CA ARG A 109 2.11 10.36 -8.00
C ARG A 109 1.00 9.84 -7.09
N LEU A 110 0.35 10.76 -6.39
CA LEU A 110 -0.78 10.49 -5.51
C LEU A 110 -2.07 10.86 -6.23
N GLN A 111 -2.89 9.87 -6.55
CA GLN A 111 -4.18 10.06 -7.23
C GLN A 111 -5.28 10.39 -6.23
N GLU A 112 -5.36 9.62 -5.14
CA GLU A 112 -6.36 9.78 -4.07
C GLU A 112 -5.69 9.68 -2.69
N GLY A 113 -6.39 10.12 -1.65
CA GLY A 113 -5.92 10.13 -0.26
C GLY A 113 -4.88 11.21 0.05
N GLN A 114 -4.07 10.96 1.07
CA GLN A 114 -3.03 11.87 1.54
C GLN A 114 -1.71 11.11 1.75
N ALA A 115 -0.58 11.77 1.54
CA ALA A 115 0.73 11.23 1.88
C ALA A 115 1.55 12.22 2.70
N ARG A 116 2.15 11.74 3.79
CA ARG A 116 3.14 12.45 4.60
C ARG A 116 4.53 11.95 4.24
N LEU A 117 5.36 12.83 3.70
CA LEU A 117 6.76 12.58 3.38
C LEU A 117 7.65 13.24 4.45
N THR A 118 8.43 12.44 5.17
CA THR A 118 9.46 12.91 6.10
C THR A 118 10.83 12.75 5.46
N LEU A 119 11.53 13.87 5.28
CA LEU A 119 12.90 13.94 4.77
C LEU A 119 13.92 13.69 5.90
N LYS A 120 15.17 13.37 5.56
CA LYS A 120 16.23 13.16 6.56
C LYS A 120 16.60 14.46 7.29
N SER A 121 16.33 15.59 6.66
CA SER A 121 16.48 16.93 7.24
C SER A 121 15.39 17.30 8.26
N ASN A 122 14.45 16.38 8.54
CA ASN A 122 13.27 16.62 9.37
C ASN A 122 12.28 17.65 8.79
N ALA A 123 12.47 18.03 7.52
CA ALA A 123 11.41 18.65 6.74
C ALA A 123 10.30 17.62 6.46
N VAL A 124 9.06 18.06 6.59
CA VAL A 124 7.87 17.25 6.36
C VAL A 124 7.00 17.90 5.29
N ALA A 125 6.63 17.12 4.29
CA ALA A 125 5.62 17.48 3.31
C ALA A 125 4.36 16.64 3.52
N VAL A 126 3.19 17.24 3.45
CA VAL A 126 1.92 16.55 3.34
C VAL A 126 1.27 16.94 2.03
N ILE A 127 1.02 15.95 1.16
CA ILE A 127 0.41 16.14 -0.15
C ILE A 127 -0.94 15.44 -0.22
N ASP A 128 -1.87 16.05 -0.94
CA ASP A 128 -3.21 15.51 -1.16
C ASP A 128 -3.34 14.81 -2.51
N GLY A 129 -4.44 14.08 -2.71
CA GLY A 129 -4.77 13.46 -3.99
C GLY A 129 -4.69 14.45 -5.16
N SER A 130 -4.43 13.91 -6.35
CA SER A 130 -4.10 14.68 -7.56
C SER A 130 -2.79 15.49 -7.45
N THR A 131 -1.78 14.92 -6.79
CA THR A 131 -0.46 15.56 -6.62
C THR A 131 0.66 14.73 -7.25
N GLU A 132 1.56 15.40 -7.95
CA GLU A 132 2.87 14.86 -8.35
C GLU A 132 3.98 15.62 -7.60
N LEU A 133 4.71 14.91 -6.74
CA LEU A 133 5.80 15.45 -5.95
C LEU A 133 7.08 14.67 -6.23
N GLU A 134 8.16 15.36 -6.54
CA GLU A 134 9.48 14.78 -6.68
C GLU A 134 10.34 15.07 -5.47
N TYR A 135 10.91 14.01 -4.90
CA TYR A 135 11.90 14.08 -3.85
C TYR A 135 13.28 14.31 -4.46
N VAL A 136 13.70 15.56 -4.62
CA VAL A 136 14.94 15.89 -5.34
C VAL A 136 16.16 15.86 -4.43
N THR A 137 16.08 16.40 -3.21
CA THR A 137 17.07 16.28 -2.13
C THR A 137 16.37 16.43 -0.77
N ASP A 138 17.09 16.22 0.33
CA ASP A 138 16.57 16.46 1.69
C ASP A 138 16.20 17.93 1.98
N GLU A 139 16.55 18.87 1.10
CA GLU A 139 16.28 20.31 1.26
C GLU A 139 15.54 20.90 0.04
N PHE A 140 15.24 20.07 -0.98
CA PHE A 140 14.64 20.51 -2.24
C PHE A 140 13.57 19.52 -2.70
N LEU A 141 12.34 20.00 -2.80
CA LEU A 141 11.20 19.28 -3.36
C LEU A 141 10.72 20.00 -4.61
N ARG A 142 10.23 19.23 -5.58
CA ARG A 142 9.59 19.79 -6.77
C ARG A 142 8.14 19.34 -6.83
N LEU A 143 7.23 20.29 -6.73
CA LEU A 143 5.80 20.09 -6.89
C LEU A 143 5.45 20.29 -8.36
N GLY A 144 5.22 19.19 -9.08
CA GLY A 144 4.85 19.24 -10.50
C GLY A 144 3.46 19.82 -10.70
N HIS A 145 2.50 19.32 -9.90
CA HIS A 145 1.15 19.84 -9.75
C HIS A 145 0.52 19.25 -8.48
N GLY A 146 -0.62 19.81 -8.07
CA GLY A 146 -1.38 19.42 -6.89
C GLY A 146 -1.18 20.40 -5.75
N ARG A 147 -1.38 19.90 -4.53
CA ARG A 147 -1.35 20.68 -3.30
C ARG A 147 -0.42 20.03 -2.30
N GLY A 148 0.48 20.82 -1.73
CA GLY A 148 1.40 20.39 -0.69
C GLY A 148 1.48 21.39 0.45
N ARG A 149 1.52 20.88 1.68
CA ARG A 149 1.77 21.62 2.91
C ARG A 149 3.11 21.19 3.47
N PHE A 150 3.94 22.15 3.84
CA PHE A 150 5.34 21.93 4.17
C PHE A 150 5.65 22.58 5.51
N ARG A 151 6.40 21.86 6.34
CA ARG A 151 6.88 22.34 7.64
C ARG A 151 8.28 21.81 7.89
N VAL A 152 9.15 22.62 8.46
CA VAL A 152 10.45 22.19 8.97
C VAL A 152 10.40 22.11 10.50
N GLU A 153 10.63 20.93 11.07
CA GLU A 153 10.55 20.73 12.52
C GLU A 153 11.83 21.18 13.26
N GLU A 154 12.99 21.24 12.58
CA GLU A 154 14.27 21.63 13.17
C GLU A 154 14.74 23.03 12.73
N PRO A 155 15.06 23.94 13.67
CA PRO A 155 15.59 25.26 13.33
C PRO A 155 16.92 25.20 12.58
N GLY A 156 17.04 25.95 11.49
CA GLY A 156 18.30 26.13 10.75
C GLY A 156 18.45 25.25 9.49
N VAL A 157 17.54 24.31 9.27
CA VAL A 157 17.36 23.62 7.98
C VAL A 157 16.51 24.50 7.07
N LYS A 158 16.86 24.58 5.79
CA LYS A 158 16.02 25.23 4.78
C LYS A 158 15.35 24.17 3.92
N LEU A 159 14.05 24.33 3.72
CA LEU A 159 13.33 23.58 2.70
C LEU A 159 13.01 24.52 1.53
N THR A 160 13.29 24.05 0.32
CA THR A 160 12.90 24.75 -0.90
C THR A 160 11.90 23.91 -1.68
N VAL A 161 10.79 24.52 -2.06
CA VAL A 161 9.75 23.90 -2.88
C VAL A 161 9.64 24.65 -4.20
N ALA A 162 9.87 23.98 -5.31
CA ALA A 162 9.77 24.56 -6.64
C ALA A 162 8.56 24.06 -7.41
N THR A 163 7.89 24.96 -8.12
CA THR A 163 6.89 24.66 -9.15
C THR A 163 7.43 25.05 -10.53
N SER A 164 6.56 25.04 -11.55
CA SER A 164 6.93 25.57 -12.87
C SER A 164 7.04 27.09 -12.93
N THR A 165 6.45 27.83 -11.97
CA THR A 165 6.39 29.30 -12.00
C THR A 165 7.12 30.00 -10.85
N LEU A 166 7.28 29.32 -9.71
CA LEU A 166 7.89 29.89 -8.51
C LEU A 166 8.81 28.91 -7.78
N THR A 167 9.65 29.47 -6.92
CA THR A 167 10.43 28.75 -5.91
C THR A 167 10.15 29.38 -4.55
N ALA A 168 9.64 28.58 -3.61
CA ALA A 168 9.39 28.96 -2.24
C ALA A 168 10.53 28.47 -1.35
N VAL A 169 11.26 29.39 -0.71
CA VAL A 169 12.35 29.08 0.21
C VAL A 169 11.88 29.34 1.63
N ASP A 170 11.86 28.27 2.42
CA ASP A 170 11.55 28.31 3.84
C ASP A 170 12.60 29.11 4.64
N LEU A 171 12.12 29.96 5.54
CA LEU A 171 12.93 30.68 6.53
C LEU A 171 12.60 30.26 7.98
N GLY A 172 12.10 29.03 8.16
CA GLY A 172 11.73 28.42 9.45
C GLY A 172 10.21 28.48 9.70
N THR A 173 9.43 27.83 8.84
CA THR A 173 7.98 28.08 8.69
C THR A 173 7.13 26.86 8.40
N GLU A 174 5.82 27.11 8.44
CA GLU A 174 4.80 26.30 7.82
C GLU A 174 4.15 27.06 6.65
N PHE A 175 4.11 26.44 5.48
CA PHE A 175 3.52 27.04 4.29
C PHE A 175 2.88 26.00 3.37
N GLY A 176 1.94 26.45 2.55
CA GLY A 176 1.25 25.67 1.52
C GLY A 176 1.64 26.14 0.13
N VAL A 177 1.71 25.21 -0.82
CA VAL A 177 1.86 25.52 -2.25
C VAL A 177 0.81 24.74 -3.02
N GLU A 178 0.06 25.44 -3.87
CA GLU A 178 -0.89 24.85 -4.81
C GLU A 178 -0.52 25.24 -6.24
N SER A 179 -0.40 24.23 -7.10
CA SER A 179 -0.05 24.41 -8.51
C SER A 179 -0.89 23.49 -9.36
N HIS A 180 -1.66 24.04 -10.30
CA HIS A 180 -2.50 23.22 -11.19
C HIS A 180 -2.26 23.64 -12.64
N PRO A 181 -2.27 22.68 -13.59
CA PRO A 181 -2.17 23.02 -15.00
C PRO A 181 -3.23 24.06 -15.42
N GLY A 182 -2.76 25.18 -15.98
CA GLY A 182 -3.62 26.25 -16.47
C GLY A 182 -4.23 27.17 -15.39
N LYS A 183 -3.85 27.01 -14.11
CA LYS A 183 -4.18 27.95 -13.04
C LYS A 183 -2.91 28.64 -12.53
N PRO A 184 -3.03 29.88 -12.01
CA PRO A 184 -1.97 30.52 -11.23
C PRO A 184 -1.53 29.65 -10.06
N ASP A 185 -0.23 29.64 -9.77
CA ASP A 185 0.29 29.05 -8.54
C ASP A 185 -0.05 29.94 -7.34
N GLU A 186 -0.37 29.32 -6.21
CA GLU A 186 -0.72 29.98 -4.96
C GLU A 186 0.19 29.49 -3.83
N VAL A 187 0.52 30.42 -2.92
CA VAL A 187 1.33 30.12 -1.72
C VAL A 187 0.68 30.75 -0.51
N ASP A 188 0.44 29.95 0.52
CA ASP A 188 -0.15 30.35 1.80
C ASP A 188 0.91 30.22 2.90
N VAL A 189 1.14 31.26 3.70
CA VAL A 189 2.09 31.20 4.83
C VAL A 189 1.31 31.15 6.15
N PHE A 190 1.41 30.02 6.85
CA PHE A 190 0.65 29.75 8.07
C PHE A 190 1.39 30.19 9.34
N GLU A 191 2.72 30.07 9.36
CA GLU A 191 3.58 30.44 10.47
C GLU A 191 4.90 31.01 9.93
N GLY A 192 5.40 32.13 10.47
CA GLY A 192 6.72 32.67 10.11
C GLY A 192 6.80 33.45 8.78
N SER A 193 7.81 33.22 7.92
CA SER A 193 7.96 33.87 6.61
C SER A 193 8.63 33.01 5.51
N VAL A 194 8.16 33.14 4.26
CA VAL A 194 8.70 32.43 3.08
C VAL A 194 9.27 33.44 2.10
N ASP A 195 10.45 33.16 1.53
CA ASP A 195 11.02 33.96 0.44
C ASP A 195 10.63 33.34 -0.91
N LEU A 196 9.78 34.03 -1.66
CA LEU A 196 9.26 33.57 -2.95
C LEU A 196 10.02 34.18 -4.10
N TRP A 197 10.55 33.33 -4.97
CA TRP A 197 11.28 33.70 -6.18
C TRP A 197 10.46 33.33 -7.42
N LEU A 198 10.22 34.29 -8.31
CA LEU A 198 9.58 34.03 -9.60
C LEU A 198 10.60 33.55 -10.63
N VAL A 199 10.35 32.38 -11.22
CA VAL A 199 11.28 31.72 -12.17
C VAL A 199 11.57 32.60 -13.39
N SER A 200 10.59 33.39 -13.82
CA SER A 200 10.56 34.13 -15.07
C SER A 200 11.11 35.55 -15.01
N SER A 201 11.27 36.14 -13.81
CA SER A 201 11.72 37.54 -13.66
C SER A 201 12.81 37.76 -12.61
N ASN A 202 13.30 36.71 -11.95
CA ASN A 202 14.26 36.79 -10.83
C ASN A 202 13.82 37.78 -9.73
N THR A 203 12.52 38.09 -9.68
CA THR A 203 11.89 38.92 -8.66
C THR A 203 11.67 38.04 -7.45
N HIS A 204 11.97 38.54 -6.26
CA HIS A 204 11.65 37.86 -5.01
C HIS A 204 10.88 38.75 -4.06
N GLN A 205 10.08 38.13 -3.20
CA GLN A 205 9.30 38.81 -2.17
C GLN A 205 9.17 37.90 -0.95
N ILE A 206 9.41 38.48 0.23
CA ILE A 206 9.16 37.80 1.50
C ILE A 206 7.67 37.91 1.84
N ILE A 207 7.01 36.77 1.98
CA ILE A 207 5.62 36.64 2.43
C ILE A 207 5.63 36.24 3.90
N LYS A 208 4.84 36.94 4.70
CA LYS A 208 4.76 36.72 6.14
C LYS A 208 3.52 35.93 6.52
N GLU A 209 3.54 35.35 7.69
CA GLU A 209 2.42 34.71 8.38
C GLU A 209 1.08 35.43 8.16
N GLY A 210 0.04 34.64 7.90
CA GLY A 210 -1.33 35.12 7.70
C GLY A 210 -1.56 35.76 6.33
N ASN A 211 -0.58 35.71 5.43
CA ASN A 211 -0.71 36.20 4.06
C ASN A 211 -0.58 35.04 3.07
N ALA A 212 -1.29 35.17 1.96
CA ALA A 212 -1.14 34.31 0.80
C ALA A 212 -0.92 35.16 -0.46
N VAL A 213 -0.27 34.58 -1.46
CA VAL A 213 -0.05 35.23 -2.75
C VAL A 213 -0.37 34.30 -3.91
N ARG A 214 -0.78 34.90 -5.02
CA ARG A 214 -1.04 34.25 -6.30
C ARG A 214 -0.08 34.79 -7.36
N VAL A 215 0.52 33.92 -8.15
CA VAL A 215 1.38 34.28 -9.28
C VAL A 215 0.55 34.59 -10.51
N MET A 216 0.39 35.87 -10.84
CA MET A 216 -0.40 36.32 -11.99
C MET A 216 0.40 36.32 -13.29
N ALA A 217 -0.33 36.33 -14.41
CA ALA A 217 0.26 36.50 -15.74
C ALA A 217 1.10 37.78 -15.80
N GLY A 218 2.34 37.68 -16.31
CA GLY A 218 3.29 38.79 -16.34
C GLY A 218 4.24 38.86 -15.13
N ASN A 219 4.27 37.82 -14.29
CA ASN A 219 5.22 37.65 -13.18
C ASN A 219 5.02 38.68 -12.06
N THR A 220 3.75 38.97 -11.75
CA THR A 220 3.38 39.82 -10.61
C THR A 220 2.76 38.97 -9.51
N LEU A 221 3.04 39.30 -8.26
CA LEU A 221 2.43 38.67 -7.09
C LEU A 221 1.20 39.48 -6.68
N GLU A 222 0.03 38.83 -6.66
CA GLU A 222 -1.20 39.39 -6.10
C GLU A 222 -1.42 38.82 -4.70
N GLN A 223 -1.68 39.67 -3.71
CA GLN A 223 -2.00 39.21 -2.36
C GLN A 223 -3.45 38.72 -2.31
N ILE A 224 -3.65 37.53 -1.74
CA ILE A 224 -4.95 36.89 -1.59
C ILE A 224 -5.18 36.48 -0.12
N PRO A 225 -6.43 36.24 0.30
CA PRO A 225 -6.70 35.64 1.61
C PRO A 225 -6.12 34.22 1.68
N VAL A 226 -5.57 33.86 2.85
CA VAL A 226 -5.21 32.46 3.15
C VAL A 226 -6.48 31.60 3.05
N SER A 227 -6.41 30.53 2.27
CA SER A 227 -7.56 29.66 1.99
C SER A 227 -7.25 28.18 2.09
N MET A 228 -5.97 27.80 1.98
CA MET A 228 -5.56 26.41 2.17
C MET A 228 -5.71 26.01 3.64
N PRO A 229 -6.16 24.78 3.97
CA PRO A 229 -6.13 24.29 5.34
C PRO A 229 -4.68 24.23 5.87
N PRO A 230 -4.46 24.46 7.18
CA PRO A 230 -3.13 24.38 7.77
C PRO A 230 -2.57 22.96 7.68
N PHE A 231 -1.30 22.81 8.02
CA PHE A 231 -0.60 21.53 8.01
C PHE A 231 -1.29 20.53 8.95
N PRO A 232 -1.70 19.35 8.45
CA PRO A 232 -2.45 18.40 9.24
C PRO A 232 -1.58 17.75 10.33
N HIS A 233 -2.12 17.69 11.54
CA HIS A 233 -1.44 17.09 12.69
C HIS A 233 -1.55 15.55 12.71
N ALA A 234 -2.51 14.99 11.99
CA ALA A 234 -2.75 13.55 11.90
C ALA A 234 -3.25 13.18 10.50
N ALA A 235 -3.06 11.92 10.11
CA ALA A 235 -3.64 11.37 8.90
C ALA A 235 -5.17 11.24 9.03
N PRO A 236 -5.91 11.24 7.90
CA PRO A 236 -7.35 11.02 7.90
C PRO A 236 -7.74 9.73 8.64
N LYS A 237 -8.79 9.81 9.45
CA LYS A 237 -9.21 8.70 10.31
C LYS A 237 -10.21 7.80 9.58
N PHE A 238 -9.97 6.49 9.64
CA PHE A 238 -10.90 5.47 9.18
C PHE A 238 -11.52 4.72 10.37
N ILE A 239 -12.83 4.51 10.31
CA ILE A 239 -13.62 3.80 11.31
C ILE A 239 -14.17 2.54 10.68
N GLU A 240 -13.95 1.40 11.35
CA GLU A 240 -14.47 0.12 10.93
C GLU A 240 -15.94 -0.03 11.36
N ILE A 241 -16.86 0.03 10.40
CA ILE A 241 -18.31 -0.05 10.64
C ILE A 241 -18.85 -1.48 10.53
N LEU A 242 -18.09 -2.37 9.88
CA LEU A 242 -18.38 -3.80 9.80
C LEU A 242 -17.06 -4.58 9.72
N LYS A 243 -16.91 -5.62 10.52
CA LYS A 243 -15.88 -6.64 10.32
C LYS A 243 -16.38 -8.01 10.72
N ASP A 244 -16.27 -8.97 9.82
CA ASP A 244 -16.55 -10.36 10.13
C ASP A 244 -15.44 -11.25 9.59
N ARG A 245 -14.94 -12.15 10.45
CA ARG A 245 -13.94 -13.17 10.12
C ARG A 245 -14.56 -14.52 9.77
N PHE A 246 -15.88 -14.62 9.88
CA PHE A 246 -16.66 -15.84 9.66
C PHE A 246 -16.09 -17.07 10.39
N ASP A 247 -15.36 -16.84 11.48
CA ASP A 247 -14.80 -17.86 12.34
C ASP A 247 -15.79 -18.21 13.46
N LYS A 248 -15.57 -19.36 14.10
CA LYS A 248 -16.30 -19.79 15.31
C LYS A 248 -17.83 -19.76 15.14
N PRO A 249 -18.43 -20.75 14.46
CA PRO A 249 -19.89 -20.81 14.34
C PRO A 249 -20.55 -20.89 15.72
N SER A 250 -21.55 -20.05 15.98
CA SER A 250 -22.39 -20.13 17.18
C SER A 250 -23.55 -21.10 16.94
N PRO A 251 -23.99 -21.89 17.94
CA PRO A 251 -25.20 -22.71 17.85
C PRO A 251 -26.45 -21.89 17.49
N THR A 252 -26.48 -20.60 17.85
CA THR A 252 -27.57 -19.68 17.54
C THR A 252 -27.47 -19.04 16.16
N SER A 253 -26.32 -19.15 15.48
CA SER A 253 -26.06 -18.54 14.18
C SER A 253 -25.97 -19.59 13.06
N VAL A 254 -27.05 -20.37 12.90
CA VAL A 254 -27.11 -21.45 11.91
C VAL A 254 -27.04 -20.86 10.49
N TYR A 255 -26.09 -21.34 9.70
CA TYR A 255 -25.86 -20.89 8.30
C TYR A 255 -25.74 -19.37 8.13
N LEU A 256 -25.06 -18.68 9.06
CA LEU A 256 -24.85 -17.22 9.11
C LEU A 256 -26.05 -16.40 9.64
N ASN A 257 -27.25 -16.95 9.67
CA ASN A 257 -28.43 -16.20 10.14
C ASN A 257 -28.28 -15.81 11.62
N ASN A 258 -28.63 -14.58 11.98
CA ASN A 258 -28.43 -14.00 13.31
C ASN A 258 -26.97 -13.97 13.81
N ARG A 259 -25.97 -14.17 12.94
CA ARG A 259 -24.56 -14.00 13.31
C ARG A 259 -24.29 -12.52 13.58
N LYS A 260 -23.72 -12.23 14.74
CA LYS A 260 -23.13 -10.91 15.01
C LYS A 260 -21.70 -10.86 14.46
N PRO A 261 -21.33 -9.84 13.68
CA PRO A 261 -19.96 -9.66 13.23
C PRO A 261 -19.04 -9.32 14.42
N LEU A 262 -17.72 -9.35 14.19
CA LEU A 262 -16.72 -8.92 15.17
C LEU A 262 -16.92 -7.45 15.51
N HIS A 263 -17.07 -6.58 14.50
CA HIS A 263 -17.48 -5.19 14.66
C HIS A 263 -18.70 -4.89 13.78
N GLY A 264 -19.56 -3.98 14.24
CA GLY A 264 -20.80 -3.59 13.58
C GLY A 264 -22.02 -3.74 14.49
N ASN A 265 -22.96 -2.80 14.40
CA ASN A 265 -24.17 -2.80 15.23
C ASN A 265 -25.33 -3.49 14.50
N GLY A 266 -25.34 -4.82 14.52
CA GLY A 266 -26.37 -5.60 13.86
C GLY A 266 -26.07 -7.10 13.86
N ALA A 267 -26.84 -7.83 13.06
CA ALA A 267 -26.61 -9.24 12.77
C ALA A 267 -26.89 -9.51 11.30
N TRP A 268 -26.19 -10.50 10.75
CA TRP A 268 -26.48 -11.02 9.42
C TRP A 268 -27.88 -11.63 9.38
N LEU A 269 -28.62 -11.31 8.33
CA LEU A 269 -29.91 -11.90 8.01
C LEU A 269 -29.75 -12.78 6.77
N LEU A 270 -29.87 -14.10 6.95
CA LEU A 270 -29.88 -15.03 5.83
C LEU A 270 -31.28 -15.01 5.19
N THR A 271 -31.37 -14.59 3.93
CA THR A 271 -32.64 -14.54 3.21
C THR A 271 -32.93 -15.85 2.47
N TYR A 272 -31.89 -16.51 1.94
CA TYR A 272 -31.98 -17.85 1.36
C TYR A 272 -30.64 -18.58 1.34
N GLY A 273 -30.67 -19.90 1.10
CA GLY A 273 -29.49 -20.76 1.00
C GLY A 273 -29.05 -21.36 2.34
N LYS A 274 -27.94 -22.09 2.33
CA LYS A 274 -27.35 -22.74 3.52
C LYS A 274 -25.83 -22.69 3.48
N PRO A 275 -25.22 -21.50 3.55
CA PRO A 275 -23.76 -21.40 3.55
C PRO A 275 -23.19 -22.09 4.80
N SER A 276 -22.04 -22.71 4.64
CA SER A 276 -21.29 -23.35 5.71
C SER A 276 -20.27 -22.38 6.30
N MET A 277 -20.08 -22.44 7.62
CA MET A 277 -18.98 -21.77 8.31
C MET A 277 -18.13 -22.85 8.98
N THR A 278 -16.87 -23.00 8.56
CA THR A 278 -15.97 -24.04 9.08
C THR A 278 -14.61 -23.43 9.41
N GLY A 279 -14.13 -23.60 10.65
CA GLY A 279 -12.86 -23.00 11.09
C GLY A 279 -12.86 -21.47 10.99
N THR A 280 -12.31 -20.97 9.87
CA THR A 280 -12.11 -19.54 9.54
C THR A 280 -12.59 -19.20 8.11
N ARG A 281 -13.59 -19.92 7.59
CA ARG A 281 -14.16 -19.65 6.26
C ARG A 281 -15.68 -19.66 6.30
N LEU A 282 -16.28 -18.73 5.58
CA LEU A 282 -17.65 -18.85 5.07
C LEU A 282 -17.56 -19.42 3.64
N GLU A 283 -18.43 -20.37 3.31
CA GLU A 283 -18.58 -20.85 1.93
C GLU A 283 -20.00 -21.27 1.65
N GLY A 284 -20.53 -20.87 0.51
CA GLY A 284 -21.82 -21.35 0.04
C GLY A 284 -22.05 -21.12 -1.44
N GLU A 285 -22.96 -21.93 -1.99
CA GLU A 285 -23.55 -21.73 -3.30
C GLU A 285 -25.01 -21.33 -3.13
N ASN A 286 -25.56 -20.58 -4.10
CA ASN A 286 -26.96 -20.20 -4.14
C ASN A 286 -27.51 -19.71 -2.78
N PHE A 287 -26.87 -18.68 -2.22
CA PHE A 287 -27.27 -18.07 -0.95
C PHE A 287 -27.16 -16.55 -1.01
N ALA A 288 -27.91 -15.88 -0.14
CA ALA A 288 -27.71 -14.47 0.16
C ALA A 288 -27.89 -14.18 1.64
N ALA A 289 -26.98 -13.38 2.17
CA ALA A 289 -27.04 -12.84 3.51
C ALA A 289 -26.89 -11.33 3.46
N HIS A 290 -27.77 -10.64 4.19
CA HIS A 290 -27.84 -9.20 4.24
C HIS A 290 -27.36 -8.69 5.60
N PHE A 291 -26.74 -7.52 5.60
CA PHE A 291 -26.35 -6.79 6.80
C PHE A 291 -26.80 -5.34 6.67
N LYS A 292 -27.68 -4.90 7.58
CA LYS A 292 -28.12 -3.51 7.61
C LYS A 292 -27.04 -2.64 8.25
N LEU A 293 -26.71 -1.55 7.58
CA LEU A 293 -25.81 -0.56 8.13
C LEU A 293 -26.55 0.25 9.21
N PRO A 294 -25.91 0.56 10.36
CA PRO A 294 -26.57 1.28 11.45
C PRO A 294 -27.06 2.67 11.02
N GLU A 295 -26.32 3.30 10.12
CA GLU A 295 -26.63 4.56 9.46
C GLU A 295 -26.27 4.46 7.97
N ARG A 296 -26.83 5.37 7.17
CA ARG A 296 -26.46 5.46 5.75
C ARG A 296 -24.99 5.84 5.65
N SER A 297 -24.23 5.07 4.89
CA SER A 297 -22.78 5.22 4.77
C SER A 297 -22.33 5.04 3.32
N PRO A 298 -21.26 5.72 2.86
CA PRO A 298 -20.50 6.78 3.56
C PRO A 298 -21.35 8.02 3.87
N THR A 299 -20.92 8.85 4.82
CA THR A 299 -21.60 10.09 5.23
C THR A 299 -20.96 11.31 4.57
N GLN A 300 -21.50 12.52 4.80
CA GLN A 300 -20.87 13.74 4.31
C GLN A 300 -19.51 14.02 5.00
N ASP A 301 -19.42 13.76 6.31
CA ASP A 301 -18.20 13.98 7.10
C ASP A 301 -17.16 12.86 6.92
N SER A 302 -17.62 11.67 6.51
CA SER A 302 -16.76 10.53 6.17
C SER A 302 -17.12 10.01 4.78
N PRO A 303 -16.74 10.75 3.71
CA PRO A 303 -17.19 10.51 2.35
C PRO A 303 -16.51 9.31 1.69
N ILE A 304 -15.45 8.77 2.28
CA ILE A 304 -14.73 7.63 1.73
C ILE A 304 -15.26 6.34 2.34
N LEU A 305 -15.62 5.36 1.50
CA LEU A 305 -15.94 4.00 1.92
C LEU A 305 -14.92 3.04 1.34
N LEU A 306 -14.34 2.21 2.20
CA LEU A 306 -13.46 1.11 1.82
C LEU A 306 -14.12 -0.22 2.20
N ALA A 307 -14.35 -1.10 1.23
CA ALA A 307 -14.89 -2.44 1.50
C ALA A 307 -13.95 -3.53 0.99
N THR A 308 -13.41 -4.29 1.91
CA THR A 308 -12.39 -5.31 1.66
C THR A 308 -12.98 -6.70 1.81
N MET A 309 -12.93 -7.49 0.74
CA MET A 309 -13.19 -8.93 0.77
C MET A 309 -11.88 -9.71 0.67
N GLU A 310 -11.62 -10.55 1.66
CA GLU A 310 -10.56 -11.55 1.56
C GLU A 310 -11.19 -12.87 1.11
N THR A 311 -11.07 -13.15 -0.19
CA THR A 311 -11.69 -14.32 -0.78
C THR A 311 -10.76 -15.53 -0.75
N LEU A 312 -11.37 -16.71 -0.73
CA LEU A 312 -10.67 -17.99 -0.79
C LEU A 312 -11.05 -18.73 -2.06
N LYS A 313 -10.19 -19.68 -2.48
CA LYS A 313 -10.60 -20.64 -3.50
C LYS A 313 -11.76 -21.49 -2.96
N PRO A 314 -12.88 -21.63 -3.70
CA PRO A 314 -13.93 -22.57 -3.34
C PRO A 314 -13.38 -23.99 -3.15
N LEU A 315 -13.92 -24.75 -2.19
CA LEU A 315 -13.56 -26.16 -2.02
C LEU A 315 -14.07 -27.00 -3.19
N HIS A 316 -15.18 -26.57 -3.78
CA HIS A 316 -15.79 -27.18 -4.94
C HIS A 316 -16.04 -26.12 -6.02
N GLY A 317 -15.73 -26.45 -7.27
CA GLY A 317 -15.88 -25.54 -8.40
C GLY A 317 -14.69 -24.58 -8.60
N GLU A 318 -14.94 -23.57 -9.43
CA GLU A 318 -13.98 -22.52 -9.77
C GLU A 318 -14.39 -21.20 -9.10
N PHE A 319 -13.43 -20.29 -8.96
CA PHE A 319 -13.70 -18.96 -8.41
C PHE A 319 -14.56 -18.11 -9.37
N HIS A 320 -14.23 -18.13 -10.66
CA HIS A 320 -14.99 -17.44 -11.70
C HIS A 320 -15.90 -18.41 -12.44
N THR A 321 -17.18 -18.07 -12.53
CA THR A 321 -18.25 -18.92 -13.08
C THR A 321 -19.10 -18.16 -14.08
N GLU A 322 -20.13 -18.82 -14.64
CA GLU A 322 -21.16 -18.15 -15.46
C GLU A 322 -22.24 -17.47 -14.58
N GLY A 323 -22.17 -17.68 -13.26
CA GLY A 323 -23.05 -17.08 -12.27
C GLY A 323 -22.49 -15.77 -11.72
N TRP A 324 -22.91 -15.42 -10.51
CA TRP A 324 -22.31 -14.31 -9.76
C TRP A 324 -21.95 -14.74 -8.34
N ALA A 325 -20.86 -14.19 -7.82
CA ALA A 325 -20.43 -14.35 -6.43
C ALA A 325 -19.71 -13.09 -5.96
N GLY A 326 -20.12 -12.51 -4.84
CA GLY A 326 -19.49 -11.30 -4.33
C GLY A 326 -20.33 -10.53 -3.33
N MET A 327 -20.12 -9.22 -3.32
CA MET A 327 -20.74 -8.28 -2.39
C MET A 327 -21.49 -7.20 -3.14
N SER A 328 -22.54 -6.68 -2.50
CA SER A 328 -23.39 -5.64 -3.07
C SER A 328 -23.80 -4.64 -2.01
N PHE A 329 -24.06 -3.42 -2.47
CA PHE A 329 -24.58 -2.32 -1.68
C PHE A 329 -25.95 -1.93 -2.17
N TYR A 330 -26.82 -1.60 -1.21
CA TYR A 330 -28.21 -1.27 -1.42
C TYR A 330 -28.52 0.11 -0.86
N LEU A 331 -29.52 0.75 -1.48
CA LEU A 331 -30.19 1.93 -0.96
C LEU A 331 -31.70 1.72 -1.11
N GLU A 332 -32.44 1.77 0.00
CA GLU A 332 -33.90 1.66 0.03
C GLU A 332 -34.41 0.39 -0.69
N GLY A 333 -33.70 -0.72 -0.49
CA GLY A 333 -34.04 -2.03 -1.07
C GLY A 333 -33.67 -2.22 -2.54
N LYS A 334 -32.98 -1.25 -3.15
CA LYS A 334 -32.44 -1.38 -4.52
C LYS A 334 -30.94 -1.62 -4.48
N GLU A 335 -30.48 -2.63 -5.21
CA GLU A 335 -29.05 -2.85 -5.45
C GLU A 335 -28.51 -1.74 -6.36
N VAL A 336 -27.45 -1.05 -5.91
CA VAL A 336 -26.87 0.09 -6.64
C VAL A 336 -25.44 -0.18 -7.08
N LEU A 337 -24.71 -1.01 -6.34
CA LEU A 337 -23.33 -1.36 -6.60
C LEU A 337 -23.09 -2.84 -6.27
N PHE A 338 -22.42 -3.55 -7.15
CA PHE A 338 -21.91 -4.89 -6.91
C PHE A 338 -20.42 -4.96 -7.27
N PHE A 339 -19.64 -5.73 -6.52
CA PHE A 339 -18.29 -6.12 -6.94
C PHE A 339 -17.99 -7.57 -6.56
N GLY A 340 -17.24 -8.24 -7.43
CA GLY A 340 -16.94 -9.67 -7.33
C GLY A 340 -16.81 -10.35 -8.69
N ASP A 341 -17.11 -11.65 -8.71
CA ASP A 341 -17.38 -12.41 -9.93
C ASP A 341 -18.77 -12.00 -10.45
N GLY A 342 -18.79 -11.09 -11.41
CA GLY A 342 -20.01 -10.52 -11.96
C GLY A 342 -20.46 -11.25 -13.23
N TYR A 343 -21.74 -11.11 -13.55
CA TYR A 343 -22.29 -11.65 -14.79
C TYR A 343 -21.75 -10.87 -16.00
N GLY A 344 -20.82 -11.47 -16.75
CA GLY A 344 -20.11 -10.77 -17.83
C GLY A 344 -19.57 -11.67 -18.92
N SER A 345 -19.05 -11.06 -19.98
CA SER A 345 -18.44 -11.78 -21.12
C SER A 345 -17.06 -12.37 -20.83
N ALA A 346 -16.50 -12.11 -19.65
CA ALA A 346 -15.18 -12.57 -19.24
C ALA A 346 -15.21 -13.03 -17.78
N ARG A 347 -14.49 -14.10 -17.50
CA ARG A 347 -14.20 -14.56 -16.14
C ARG A 347 -13.17 -13.61 -15.54
N THR A 348 -13.59 -12.71 -14.66
CA THR A 348 -12.70 -11.74 -14.03
C THR A 348 -13.42 -11.05 -12.88
N TRP A 349 -12.67 -10.50 -11.93
CA TRP A 349 -13.20 -9.49 -11.02
C TRP A 349 -13.76 -8.31 -11.79
N SER A 350 -14.90 -7.78 -11.32
CA SER A 350 -15.65 -6.73 -11.99
C SER A 350 -16.36 -5.83 -10.99
N ILE A 351 -16.73 -4.64 -11.46
CA ILE A 351 -17.62 -3.71 -10.76
C ILE A 351 -18.87 -3.50 -11.61
N ASP A 352 -20.02 -3.64 -10.98
CA ASP A 352 -21.33 -3.43 -11.60
C ASP A 352 -22.01 -2.28 -10.87
N VAL A 353 -21.89 -1.10 -11.46
CA VAL A 353 -22.68 0.07 -11.11
C VAL A 353 -24.00 -0.06 -11.87
N LYS A 354 -25.09 -0.47 -11.18
CA LYS A 354 -26.38 -0.91 -11.75
C LYS A 354 -27.18 0.16 -12.52
N GLN A 355 -26.51 1.20 -12.97
CA GLN A 355 -26.99 2.28 -13.82
C GLN A 355 -26.50 2.15 -15.27
N HIS A 356 -25.56 1.24 -15.54
CA HIS A 356 -25.02 0.99 -16.89
C HIS A 356 -24.92 -0.52 -17.19
N LEU A 357 -25.56 -0.93 -18.29
CA LEU A 357 -25.27 -2.18 -18.99
C LEU A 357 -24.42 -1.80 -20.21
N PRO A 358 -23.26 -2.46 -20.45
CA PRO A 358 -22.71 -3.63 -19.77
C PRO A 358 -21.96 -3.32 -18.46
N ILE A 359 -21.68 -4.36 -17.66
CA ILE A 359 -20.84 -4.27 -16.45
C ILE A 359 -19.43 -3.76 -16.78
N VAL A 360 -18.76 -3.16 -15.80
CA VAL A 360 -17.41 -2.62 -16.02
C VAL A 360 -16.36 -3.70 -15.74
N LEU A 361 -15.56 -3.99 -16.76
CA LEU A 361 -14.51 -4.99 -16.73
C LEU A 361 -13.13 -4.35 -16.70
N PRO A 362 -12.14 -4.98 -16.06
CA PRO A 362 -10.75 -4.54 -16.13
C PRO A 362 -10.20 -4.65 -17.55
N SER A 363 -9.19 -3.85 -17.86
CA SER A 363 -8.50 -3.87 -19.17
C SER A 363 -7.76 -5.20 -19.42
N SER A 364 -7.33 -5.87 -18.35
CA SER A 364 -6.75 -7.21 -18.37
C SER A 364 -7.48 -8.09 -17.34
N PRO A 365 -7.84 -9.34 -17.67
CA PRO A 365 -8.55 -10.22 -16.75
C PRO A 365 -7.79 -10.43 -15.43
N VAL A 366 -8.50 -10.25 -14.33
CA VAL A 366 -8.01 -10.43 -12.96
C VAL A 366 -8.65 -11.71 -12.42
N ILE A 367 -7.85 -12.79 -12.32
CA ILE A 367 -8.36 -14.15 -12.13
C ILE A 367 -8.07 -14.71 -10.74
N GLY A 368 -9.08 -15.30 -10.10
CA GLY A 368 -8.93 -16.15 -8.94
C GLY A 368 -9.06 -15.41 -7.60
N ALA A 369 -9.04 -16.20 -6.54
CA ALA A 369 -9.18 -15.74 -5.17
C ALA A 369 -8.01 -14.87 -4.73
N ARG A 370 -8.35 -13.79 -4.03
CA ARG A 370 -7.44 -12.70 -3.63
C ARG A 370 -8.13 -11.79 -2.60
N THR A 371 -7.36 -10.87 -2.04
CA THR A 371 -7.92 -9.77 -1.25
C THR A 371 -8.20 -8.60 -2.18
N VAL A 372 -9.44 -8.15 -2.22
CA VAL A 372 -9.86 -6.98 -3.03
C VAL A 372 -10.48 -5.95 -2.13
N THR A 373 -10.08 -4.69 -2.32
CA THR A 373 -10.70 -3.54 -1.70
C THR A 373 -11.41 -2.70 -2.75
N LEU A 374 -12.72 -2.49 -2.55
CA LEU A 374 -13.47 -1.42 -3.20
C LEU A 374 -13.16 -0.10 -2.48
N SER A 375 -12.71 0.91 -3.22
CA SER A 375 -12.71 2.31 -2.80
C SER A 375 -13.92 3.00 -3.42
N TYR A 376 -14.67 3.77 -2.64
CA TYR A 376 -15.76 4.62 -3.11
C TYR A 376 -15.69 6.00 -2.46
N ASN A 377 -15.71 7.05 -3.27
CA ASN A 377 -15.74 8.43 -2.82
C ASN A 377 -17.12 9.04 -3.09
N ARG A 378 -17.87 9.32 -2.02
CA ARG A 378 -19.21 9.92 -2.05
C ARG A 378 -19.26 11.25 -2.79
N ASN A 379 -18.24 12.09 -2.61
CA ASN A 379 -18.23 13.47 -3.11
C ASN A 379 -18.03 13.50 -4.63
N THR A 380 -17.20 12.60 -5.16
CA THR A 380 -16.90 12.54 -6.59
C THR A 380 -17.78 11.54 -7.33
N GLY A 381 -18.29 10.51 -6.65
CA GLY A 381 -18.96 9.37 -7.25
C GLY A 381 -18.00 8.27 -7.74
N ALA A 382 -16.69 8.48 -7.64
CA ALA A 382 -15.69 7.53 -8.13
C ALA A 382 -15.71 6.24 -7.31
N ALA A 383 -15.71 5.10 -8.00
CA ALA A 383 -15.58 3.77 -7.41
C ALA A 383 -14.49 2.98 -8.12
N SER A 384 -13.69 2.22 -7.38
CA SER A 384 -12.57 1.46 -7.96
C SER A 384 -12.24 0.22 -7.16
N LEU A 385 -11.70 -0.81 -7.82
CA LEU A 385 -11.21 -2.02 -7.16
C LEU A 385 -9.69 -2.09 -7.22
N HIS A 386 -9.11 -2.46 -6.07
CA HIS A 386 -7.67 -2.54 -5.85
C HIS A 386 -7.30 -3.89 -5.23
N GLU A 387 -6.10 -4.36 -5.55
CA GLU A 387 -5.52 -5.55 -4.94
C GLU A 387 -5.04 -5.24 -3.52
N GLY A 388 -5.33 -6.13 -2.57
CA GLY A 388 -4.88 -6.03 -1.20
C GLY A 388 -5.93 -5.47 -0.23
N ALA A 389 -5.54 -5.36 1.03
CA ALA A 389 -6.42 -4.95 2.12
C ALA A 389 -6.75 -3.45 2.14
N LEU A 390 -6.04 -2.66 1.33
CA LEU A 390 -6.19 -1.22 1.15
C LEU A 390 -5.87 -0.87 -0.32
N PRO A 391 -6.39 0.25 -0.86
CA PRO A 391 -6.21 0.69 -2.25
C PRO A 391 -4.82 1.28 -2.60
N LEU A 392 -3.75 0.84 -1.93
CA LEU A 392 -2.38 1.40 -1.97
C LEU A 392 -1.59 1.14 -3.27
N GLY A 393 -2.28 1.22 -4.41
CA GLY A 393 -1.75 0.97 -5.74
C GLY A 393 -2.82 1.22 -6.81
N PRO A 394 -2.48 1.10 -8.09
CA PRO A 394 -3.40 1.42 -9.18
C PRO A 394 -4.65 0.53 -9.14
N ALA A 395 -5.80 1.13 -9.44
CA ALA A 395 -7.05 0.40 -9.63
C ALA A 395 -6.93 -0.53 -10.85
N PHE A 396 -7.46 -1.76 -10.75
CA PHE A 396 -7.56 -2.65 -11.91
C PHE A 396 -8.89 -2.50 -12.65
N VAL A 397 -9.92 -1.98 -12.00
CA VAL A 397 -11.19 -1.57 -12.62
C VAL A 397 -11.78 -0.40 -11.87
N SER A 398 -12.42 0.53 -12.59
CA SER A 398 -13.05 1.72 -12.04
C SER A 398 -14.45 1.90 -12.63
N GLY A 399 -15.38 2.41 -11.84
CA GLY A 399 -16.73 2.80 -12.23
C GLY A 399 -17.12 4.12 -11.57
N GLU A 400 -18.31 4.61 -11.89
CA GLU A 400 -18.82 5.87 -11.35
C GLU A 400 -20.28 5.70 -10.93
N LEU A 401 -20.60 6.15 -9.72
CA LEU A 401 -21.95 6.28 -9.18
C LEU A 401 -22.34 7.76 -9.16
N PRO A 402 -23.65 8.09 -9.10
CA PRO A 402 -24.08 9.45 -8.84
C PRO A 402 -23.44 10.00 -7.57
N LYS A 403 -22.99 11.26 -7.65
CA LYS A 403 -22.45 12.00 -6.52
C LYS A 403 -23.43 12.03 -5.36
N GLY A 404 -22.91 11.86 -4.15
CA GLY A 404 -23.69 11.85 -2.93
C GLY A 404 -24.43 10.55 -2.63
N MET A 405 -24.18 9.48 -3.39
CA MET A 405 -24.80 8.17 -3.14
C MET A 405 -24.31 7.55 -1.83
N GLU A 406 -25.25 6.94 -1.12
CA GLU A 406 -25.05 6.31 0.18
C GLU A 406 -25.70 4.92 0.16
N PHE A 407 -25.35 4.11 1.14
CA PHE A 407 -25.85 2.74 1.27
C PHE A 407 -26.44 2.52 2.66
N ASP A 408 -27.56 1.79 2.74
CA ASP A 408 -28.20 1.39 4.00
C ASP A 408 -28.09 -0.11 4.29
N GLU A 409 -27.67 -0.90 3.31
CA GLU A 409 -27.57 -2.35 3.44
C GLU A 409 -26.48 -2.93 2.52
N ILE A 410 -25.87 -4.01 2.99
CA ILE A 410 -24.91 -4.83 2.26
C ILE A 410 -25.51 -6.22 2.05
N ARG A 411 -25.23 -6.84 0.90
CA ARG A 411 -25.46 -8.27 0.66
C ARG A 411 -24.15 -8.95 0.31
N ILE A 412 -23.91 -10.13 0.88
CA ILE A 412 -22.95 -11.11 0.34
C ILE A 412 -23.70 -12.35 -0.15
N GLY A 413 -23.19 -12.99 -1.20
CA GLY A 413 -23.83 -14.20 -1.71
C GLY A 413 -23.25 -14.72 -3.01
N ALA A 414 -23.87 -15.79 -3.49
CA ALA A 414 -23.61 -16.36 -4.78
C ALA A 414 -24.91 -16.88 -5.42
N SER A 415 -24.97 -16.91 -6.75
CA SER A 415 -26.06 -17.51 -7.51
C SER A 415 -25.98 -19.03 -7.54
N ALA A 416 -26.99 -19.67 -8.12
CA ALA A 416 -26.87 -21.08 -8.52
C ALA A 416 -25.70 -21.27 -9.49
N GLY A 417 -24.90 -22.32 -9.28
CA GLY A 417 -23.72 -22.64 -10.09
C GLY A 417 -22.48 -21.79 -9.79
N ALA A 418 -22.55 -20.87 -8.83
CA ALA A 418 -21.44 -20.06 -8.35
C ALA A 418 -21.22 -20.30 -6.85
N SER A 419 -19.97 -20.20 -6.39
CA SER A 419 -19.61 -20.37 -4.98
C SER A 419 -18.86 -19.13 -4.49
N LEU A 420 -19.29 -18.59 -3.35
CA LEU A 420 -18.55 -17.53 -2.65
C LEU A 420 -17.88 -18.13 -1.42
N ALA A 421 -16.55 -18.06 -1.38
CA ALA A 421 -15.76 -18.42 -0.22
C ALA A 421 -14.99 -17.20 0.33
N LEU A 422 -15.17 -16.90 1.62
CA LEU A 422 -14.60 -15.74 2.29
C LEU A 422 -13.83 -16.14 3.54
N HIS A 423 -12.63 -15.58 3.71
CA HIS A 423 -11.93 -15.57 4.99
C HIS A 423 -12.41 -14.42 5.88
N SER A 424 -12.54 -13.23 5.30
CA SER A 424 -12.97 -12.05 6.05
C SER A 424 -13.66 -11.03 5.15
N LEU A 425 -14.49 -10.21 5.77
CA LEU A 425 -15.10 -9.02 5.19
C LEU A 425 -14.89 -7.85 6.15
N THR A 426 -14.46 -6.71 5.62
CA THR A 426 -14.35 -5.47 6.40
C THR A 426 -14.90 -4.29 5.61
N VAL A 427 -15.65 -3.40 6.26
CA VAL A 427 -16.09 -2.12 5.71
C VAL A 427 -15.66 -1.01 6.64
N ARG A 428 -14.98 0.00 6.08
CA ARG A 428 -14.53 1.21 6.76
C ARG A 428 -15.13 2.43 6.09
N ILE A 429 -15.34 3.47 6.87
CA ILE A 429 -15.59 4.82 6.37
C ILE A 429 -14.53 5.76 6.93
N GLY A 430 -14.17 6.79 6.19
CA GLY A 430 -13.18 7.76 6.64
C GLY A 430 -13.36 9.13 6.01
N GLU A 431 -12.70 10.09 6.63
CA GLU A 431 -12.53 11.44 6.12
C GLU A 431 -11.73 11.40 4.82
N SER A 432 -12.06 12.27 3.85
CA SER A 432 -11.12 12.55 2.76
C SER A 432 -9.97 13.38 3.30
N GLY A 433 -8.74 13.14 2.84
CA GLY A 433 -7.67 14.13 3.02
C GLY A 433 -8.05 15.43 2.32
N GLU A 434 -8.37 16.49 3.07
CA GLU A 434 -8.68 17.84 2.56
C GLU A 434 -7.43 18.70 2.30
#